data_AF-A0A9P7WZ89-F1
#
_entry.id   AF-A0A9P7WZ89-F1
#
_cell.length_a   1.000
_cell.length_b   1.000
_cell.length_c   1.000
_cell.angle_alpha   90.00
_cell.angle_beta   90.00
_cell.angle_gamma   90.00
#
_symmetry.space_group_name_H-M   'P 1'
#
loop_
_entity.id
_entity.type
_entity.pdbx_description
1 polymer ?
#
loop_
_entity_poly.entity_id
_entity_poly.type
_entity_poly.pdbx_seq_one_letter_code
_entity_poly.pdbx_strand_id
1 'polypeptide(L)'
;MVDEKMERVEEDISAYFKERLPRMVGRWVAQPSNWPGDDKRQALVHKTQGLFICATTVAGMLADSNFRDPEAQLEGILSSNNIIHLDNVYAQILNRACPISSRTDLLALFRNVLGTLVVARVPINTHTLASLLSPDGVEQRTLAYRIRGTVLAYLQAVLIIPDIETSEVTQDAHPIRFIHTSFVDYLTDKSRCEPRFLLNLNKQHEQLAIGCLRRMRGLKYNMCDLDPSRLNSEVEDLEQRIRDHLSPGLQYACAQISVHLSQTSADSAEVRSLMEEFAEVRLLNWLEVLSLMGMVSQAVGMASQSESWVKQNLYPDPIALVPSSIPASLSHSLNSPHSHLTIPVHLSDNMPGSEGSAVVGKRAKVKHFL
;
A
#
# COMPACT_ATOMS: atom_id res chain seq x y z
N MET A 1 28.11 -0.70 22.76
CA MET A 1 26.70 -0.49 22.38
C MET A 1 26.32 -1.00 20.99
N VAL A 2 27.04 -0.69 19.89
CA VAL A 2 26.79 -1.32 18.57
C VAL A 2 27.29 -2.76 18.54
N ASP A 3 28.51 -3.00 19.03
CA ASP A 3 29.10 -4.35 19.08
C ASP A 3 28.34 -5.31 19.99
N GLU A 4 27.95 -4.87 21.20
CA GLU A 4 27.11 -5.66 22.12
C GLU A 4 25.74 -6.03 21.53
N LYS A 5 25.19 -5.20 20.65
CA LYS A 5 23.91 -5.46 19.99
C LYS A 5 24.08 -6.48 18.86
N MET A 6 25.21 -6.44 18.15
CA MET A 6 25.52 -7.40 17.10
C MET A 6 25.87 -8.78 17.68
N GLU A 7 26.64 -8.81 18.77
CA GLU A 7 26.97 -10.03 19.53
C GLU A 7 25.70 -10.74 20.02
N ARG A 8 24.75 -9.99 20.59
CA ARG A 8 23.44 -10.55 21.01
C ARG A 8 22.64 -11.14 19.83
N VAL A 9 22.69 -10.52 18.66
CA VAL A 9 21.98 -11.04 17.47
C VAL A 9 22.63 -12.32 16.93
N GLU A 10 23.96 -12.41 16.95
CA GLU A 10 24.68 -13.63 16.57
C GLU A 10 24.44 -14.78 17.55
N GLU A 11 24.37 -14.49 18.85
CA GLU A 11 23.97 -15.46 19.88
C GLU A 11 22.56 -16.00 19.63
N ASP A 12 21.59 -15.12 19.35
CA ASP A 12 20.21 -15.50 19.04
C ASP A 12 20.14 -16.37 17.77
N ILE A 13 20.92 -16.04 16.72
CA ILE A 13 20.99 -16.85 15.49
C ILE A 13 21.65 -18.21 15.75
N SER A 14 22.70 -18.26 16.55
CA SER A 14 23.37 -19.50 16.95
C SER A 14 22.42 -20.41 17.74
N ALA A 15 21.66 -19.84 18.67
CA ALA A 15 20.62 -20.53 19.43
C ALA A 15 19.52 -21.07 18.50
N TYR A 16 19.06 -20.26 17.54
CA TYR A 16 18.11 -20.68 16.52
C TYR A 16 18.61 -21.90 15.72
N PHE A 17 19.85 -21.87 15.22
CA PHE A 17 20.41 -23.01 14.50
C PHE A 17 20.52 -24.25 15.38
N LYS A 18 20.97 -24.09 16.64
CA LYS A 18 21.10 -25.20 17.58
C LYS A 18 19.77 -25.89 17.87
N GLU A 19 18.69 -25.13 18.02
CA GLU A 19 17.38 -25.69 18.36
C GLU A 19 16.60 -26.18 17.14
N ARG A 20 16.57 -25.39 16.07
CA ARG A 20 15.62 -25.55 14.96
C ARG A 20 16.16 -26.41 13.84
N LEU A 21 17.46 -26.31 13.53
CA LEU A 21 18.08 -27.01 12.40
C LEU A 21 17.97 -28.54 12.52
N PRO A 22 18.31 -29.16 13.67
CA PRO A 22 18.20 -30.62 13.82
C PRO A 22 16.76 -31.11 13.72
N ARG A 23 15.79 -30.35 14.25
CA ARG A 23 14.36 -30.66 14.15
C ARG A 23 13.86 -30.62 12.71
N MET A 24 14.31 -29.65 11.92
CA MET A 24 13.86 -29.47 10.55
C MET A 24 14.40 -30.55 9.61
N VAL A 25 15.70 -30.87 9.74
CA VAL A 25 16.38 -31.91 8.96
C VAL A 25 16.00 -33.32 9.41
N GLY A 26 15.83 -33.50 10.73
CA GLY A 26 15.41 -34.76 11.36
C GLY A 26 14.05 -35.30 10.91
N ARG A 27 13.24 -34.49 10.21
CA ARG A 27 11.99 -34.95 9.58
C ARG A 27 12.22 -35.96 8.46
N TRP A 28 13.40 -35.98 7.86
CA TRP A 28 13.67 -36.78 6.65
C TRP A 28 14.95 -37.61 6.75
N VAL A 29 15.94 -37.15 7.52
CA VAL A 29 17.23 -37.86 7.72
C VAL A 29 17.61 -37.79 9.19
N ALA A 30 17.91 -38.94 9.80
CA ALA A 30 18.41 -38.99 11.17
C ALA A 30 19.80 -38.34 11.23
N GLN A 31 19.98 -37.43 12.19
CA GLN A 31 21.24 -36.72 12.38
C GLN A 31 21.84 -37.02 13.77
N PRO A 32 23.16 -36.93 13.93
CA PRO A 32 23.80 -36.93 15.24
C PRO A 32 23.19 -35.89 16.18
N SER A 33 23.17 -36.18 17.47
CA SER A 33 22.60 -35.27 18.50
C SER A 33 23.29 -33.90 18.57
N ASN A 34 24.53 -33.81 18.10
CA ASN A 34 25.33 -32.60 18.05
C ASN A 34 25.41 -31.95 16.66
N TRP A 35 24.73 -32.48 15.64
CA TRP A 35 24.77 -31.94 14.29
C TRP A 35 24.21 -30.50 14.25
N PRO A 36 24.83 -29.54 13.52
CA PRO A 36 25.98 -29.68 12.61
C PRO A 36 27.37 -29.60 13.28
N GLY A 37 27.44 -29.52 14.60
CA GLY A 37 28.67 -29.22 15.36
C GLY A 37 28.84 -27.71 15.59
N ASP A 38 29.62 -27.36 16.61
CA ASP A 38 29.77 -25.97 17.07
C ASP A 38 30.50 -25.11 16.03
N ASP A 39 31.58 -25.64 15.45
CA ASP A 39 32.38 -24.94 14.42
C ASP A 39 31.56 -24.61 13.16
N LYS A 40 30.86 -25.63 12.62
CA LYS A 40 30.01 -25.45 11.44
C LYS A 40 28.86 -24.49 11.72
N ARG A 41 28.29 -24.53 12.92
CA ARG A 41 27.23 -23.61 13.34
C ARG A 41 27.74 -22.17 13.44
N GLN A 42 28.92 -21.93 14.00
CA GLN A 42 29.50 -20.59 14.04
C GLN A 42 29.81 -20.06 12.63
N ALA A 43 30.28 -20.93 11.74
CA ALA A 43 30.49 -20.57 10.33
C ALA A 43 29.17 -20.20 9.63
N LEU A 44 28.06 -20.90 9.94
CA LEU A 44 26.73 -20.51 9.47
C LEU A 44 26.31 -19.15 10.03
N VAL A 45 26.49 -18.89 11.33
CA VAL A 45 26.19 -17.59 11.97
C VAL A 45 26.91 -16.47 11.21
N HIS A 46 28.22 -16.61 11.00
CA HIS A 46 29.02 -15.64 10.25
C HIS A 46 28.49 -15.42 8.82
N LYS A 47 28.05 -16.47 8.13
CA LYS A 47 27.45 -16.36 6.78
C LYS A 47 26.14 -15.59 6.75
N THR A 48 25.40 -15.52 7.86
CA THR A 48 24.15 -14.76 7.95
C THR A 48 24.36 -13.26 8.14
N GLN A 49 25.56 -12.81 8.51
CA GLN A 49 25.89 -11.40 8.76
C GLN A 49 24.90 -10.72 9.73
N GLY A 50 24.50 -11.44 10.79
CA GLY A 50 23.55 -10.93 11.78
C GLY A 50 22.08 -10.86 11.29
N LEU A 51 21.75 -11.46 10.14
CA LEU A 51 20.40 -11.40 9.59
C LEU A 51 19.65 -12.73 9.80
N PHE A 52 18.66 -12.69 10.68
CA PHE A 52 17.79 -13.84 10.97
C PHE A 52 17.09 -14.44 9.73
N ILE A 53 16.79 -13.60 8.73
CA ILE A 53 16.23 -14.07 7.46
C ILE A 53 17.21 -14.98 6.70
N CYS A 54 18.50 -14.68 6.73
CA CYS A 54 19.53 -15.55 6.16
C CYS A 54 19.61 -16.86 6.95
N ALA A 55 19.50 -16.81 8.29
CA ALA A 55 19.50 -17.99 9.14
C ALA A 55 18.34 -18.95 8.82
N THR A 56 17.12 -18.42 8.76
CA THR A 56 15.93 -19.19 8.38
C THR A 56 16.01 -19.76 6.97
N THR A 57 16.63 -19.03 6.04
CA THR A 57 16.82 -19.47 4.65
C THR A 57 17.79 -20.64 4.56
N VAL A 58 18.95 -20.53 5.21
CA VAL A 58 19.93 -21.62 5.33
C VAL A 58 19.26 -22.85 5.94
N ALA A 59 18.50 -22.67 7.02
CA ALA A 59 17.80 -23.77 7.66
C ALA A 59 16.78 -24.43 6.73
N GLY A 60 16.04 -23.63 5.96
CA GLY A 60 15.12 -24.13 4.94
C GLY A 60 15.81 -24.86 3.78
N MET A 61 16.97 -24.38 3.32
CA MET A 61 17.76 -25.04 2.28
C MET A 61 18.27 -26.41 2.75
N LEU A 62 18.80 -26.48 3.97
CA LEU A 62 19.30 -27.72 4.59
C LEU A 62 18.20 -28.73 4.90
N ALA A 63 16.98 -28.24 5.14
CA ALA A 63 15.81 -29.07 5.41
C ALA A 63 15.00 -29.45 4.16
N ASP A 64 15.46 -29.06 2.96
CA ASP A 64 14.78 -29.33 1.70
C ASP A 64 14.95 -30.82 1.32
N SER A 65 13.84 -31.55 1.38
CA SER A 65 13.79 -33.01 1.14
C SER A 65 14.16 -33.42 -0.29
N ASN A 66 14.25 -32.48 -1.23
CA ASN A 66 14.60 -32.79 -2.62
C ASN A 66 16.07 -33.19 -2.79
N PHE A 67 16.95 -32.70 -1.91
CA PHE A 67 18.39 -32.92 -2.04
C PHE A 67 18.89 -34.16 -1.30
N ARG A 68 18.12 -34.66 -0.32
CA ARG A 68 18.33 -35.93 0.43
C ARG A 68 19.73 -36.13 1.05
N ASP A 69 20.58 -35.11 1.07
CA ASP A 69 21.91 -35.11 1.68
C ASP A 69 22.18 -33.76 2.37
N PRO A 70 21.72 -33.60 3.62
CA PRO A 70 21.91 -32.37 4.39
C PRO A 70 23.38 -32.05 4.68
N GLU A 71 24.25 -33.06 4.73
CA GLU A 71 25.68 -32.88 5.01
C GLU A 71 26.38 -32.30 3.77
N ALA A 72 26.13 -32.85 2.58
CA ALA A 72 26.67 -32.28 1.35
C ALA A 72 26.15 -30.85 1.08
N GLN A 73 24.90 -30.55 1.44
CA GLN A 73 24.38 -29.19 1.35
C GLN A 73 25.04 -28.25 2.35
N LEU A 74 25.27 -28.70 3.59
CA LEU A 74 25.97 -27.93 4.60
C LEU A 74 27.39 -27.61 4.14
N GLU A 75 28.12 -28.62 3.68
CA GLU A 75 29.46 -28.44 3.13
C GLU A 75 29.46 -27.51 1.91
N GLY A 76 28.47 -27.61 1.02
CA GLY A 76 28.33 -26.69 -0.12
C GLY A 76 28.10 -25.25 0.30
N ILE A 77 27.26 -25.01 1.31
CA ILE A 77 27.02 -23.67 1.86
C ILE A 77 28.28 -23.12 2.54
N LEU A 78 28.96 -23.95 3.33
CA LEU A 78 30.17 -23.59 4.08
C LEU A 78 31.37 -23.31 3.16
N SER A 79 31.59 -24.16 2.15
CA SER A 79 32.70 -24.08 1.19
C SER A 79 32.59 -22.93 0.20
N SER A 80 31.38 -22.39 0.02
CA SER A 80 31.20 -21.17 -0.75
C SER A 80 31.88 -20.01 -0.05
N ASN A 81 32.83 -19.32 -0.69
CA ASN A 81 33.40 -18.08 -0.12
C ASN A 81 32.38 -16.92 -0.08
N ASN A 82 31.21 -17.11 -0.68
CA ASN A 82 30.18 -16.09 -0.71
C ASN A 82 29.45 -16.06 0.64
N ILE A 83 29.36 -14.84 1.19
CA ILE A 83 28.33 -14.48 2.17
C ILE A 83 26.97 -14.73 1.52
N ILE A 84 25.96 -15.06 2.33
CA ILE A 84 24.59 -15.20 1.82
C ILE A 84 24.14 -13.83 1.31
N HIS A 85 24.16 -13.68 -0.02
CA HIS A 85 23.69 -12.45 -0.65
C HIS A 85 22.19 -12.35 -0.42
N LEU A 86 21.74 -11.24 0.17
CA LEU A 86 20.33 -11.01 0.47
C LEU A 86 19.44 -11.17 -0.76
N ASP A 87 19.95 -10.80 -1.93
CA ASP A 87 19.22 -10.95 -3.19
C ASP A 87 18.88 -12.42 -3.50
N ASN A 88 19.79 -13.36 -3.21
CA ASN A 88 19.52 -14.79 -3.40
C ASN A 88 18.46 -15.28 -2.39
N VAL A 89 18.50 -14.77 -1.17
CA VAL A 89 17.49 -15.07 -0.14
C VAL A 89 16.12 -14.55 -0.57
N TYR A 90 16.05 -13.30 -1.02
CA TYR A 90 14.83 -12.69 -1.52
C TYR A 90 14.27 -13.41 -2.74
N ALA A 91 15.12 -13.74 -3.70
CA ALA A 91 14.77 -14.56 -4.85
C ALA A 91 14.16 -15.89 -4.41
N GLN A 92 14.80 -16.62 -3.48
CA GLN A 92 14.27 -17.89 -2.97
C GLN A 92 12.92 -17.73 -2.27
N ILE A 93 12.75 -16.72 -1.41
CA ILE A 93 11.50 -16.44 -0.71
C ILE A 93 10.38 -16.16 -1.72
N LEU A 94 10.62 -15.29 -2.69
CA LEU A 94 9.67 -14.95 -3.74
C LEU A 94 9.32 -16.16 -4.61
N ASN A 95 10.30 -16.98 -4.98
CA ASN A 95 10.09 -18.19 -5.77
C ASN A 95 9.30 -19.25 -5.04
N ARG A 96 9.50 -19.41 -3.73
CA ARG A 96 8.68 -20.30 -2.90
C ARG A 96 7.26 -19.76 -2.74
N ALA A 97 7.12 -18.46 -2.54
CA ALA A 97 5.83 -17.82 -2.33
C ALA A 97 4.96 -17.77 -3.59
N CYS A 98 5.56 -17.63 -4.78
CA CYS A 98 4.85 -17.61 -6.05
C CYS A 98 5.69 -18.30 -7.14
N PRO A 99 5.72 -19.64 -7.22
CA PRO A 99 6.53 -20.41 -8.17
C PRO A 99 6.31 -20.04 -9.64
N ILE A 100 7.25 -20.38 -10.54
CA ILE A 100 7.15 -20.11 -11.99
C ILE A 100 5.89 -20.74 -12.62
N SER A 101 5.44 -21.87 -12.08
CA SER A 101 4.22 -22.57 -12.49
C SER A 101 2.93 -21.93 -11.96
N SER A 102 3.02 -20.85 -11.19
CA SER A 102 1.86 -20.14 -10.66
C SER A 102 1.02 -19.55 -11.79
N ARG A 103 -0.30 -19.52 -11.57
CA ARG A 103 -1.22 -18.85 -12.49
C ARG A 103 -0.87 -17.37 -12.63
N THR A 104 -1.07 -16.82 -13.82
CA THR A 104 -0.74 -15.42 -14.15
C THR A 104 -1.50 -14.42 -13.28
N ASP A 105 -2.74 -14.73 -12.90
CA ASP A 105 -3.56 -13.91 -12.00
C ASP A 105 -3.00 -13.88 -10.57
N LEU A 106 -2.38 -14.97 -10.10
CA LEU A 106 -1.70 -14.99 -8.80
C LEU A 106 -0.44 -14.12 -8.82
N LEU A 107 0.38 -14.23 -9.87
CA LEU A 107 1.57 -13.38 -10.02
C LEU A 107 1.18 -11.89 -10.10
N ALA A 108 0.12 -11.56 -10.83
CA ALA A 108 -0.39 -10.19 -10.89
C ALA A 108 -0.85 -9.70 -9.51
N LEU A 109 -1.63 -10.51 -8.77
CA LEU A 109 -2.04 -10.18 -7.41
C LEU A 109 -0.83 -10.00 -6.48
N PHE A 110 0.17 -10.86 -6.60
CA PHE A 110 1.40 -10.81 -5.81
C PHE A 110 2.17 -9.51 -6.04
N ARG A 111 2.33 -9.11 -7.31
CA ARG A 111 2.97 -7.84 -7.70
C ARG A 111 2.17 -6.63 -7.23
N ASN A 112 0.84 -6.67 -7.37
CA ASN A 112 -0.02 -5.58 -6.93
C ASN A 112 0.04 -5.42 -5.40
N VAL A 113 0.01 -6.52 -4.64
CA VAL A 113 0.12 -6.48 -3.17
C VAL A 113 1.46 -5.89 -2.73
N LEU A 114 2.58 -6.44 -3.22
CA LEU A 114 3.90 -5.92 -2.86
C LEU A 114 4.12 -4.50 -3.36
N GLY A 115 3.70 -4.22 -4.59
CA GLY A 115 3.75 -2.90 -5.20
C GLY A 115 3.02 -1.85 -4.38
N THR A 116 1.77 -2.12 -4.03
CA THR A 116 0.97 -1.24 -3.16
C THR A 116 1.63 -1.04 -1.80
N LEU A 117 2.15 -2.09 -1.16
CA LEU A 117 2.88 -1.96 0.11
C LEU A 117 4.14 -1.09 -0.02
N VAL A 118 4.86 -1.17 -1.16
CA VAL A 118 6.07 -0.39 -1.42
C VAL A 118 5.76 1.09 -1.62
N VAL A 119 4.73 1.42 -2.42
CA VAL A 119 4.42 2.82 -2.75
C VAL A 119 3.41 3.48 -1.81
N ALA A 120 2.84 2.73 -0.87
CA ALA A 120 1.93 3.27 0.14
C ALA A 120 2.65 4.33 0.99
N ARG A 121 2.07 5.52 1.08
CA ARG A 121 2.66 6.64 1.83
C ARG A 121 2.52 6.50 3.33
N VAL A 122 1.49 5.79 3.76
CA VAL A 122 1.26 5.43 5.15
C VAL A 122 1.16 3.91 5.25
N PRO A 123 1.64 3.29 6.34
CA PRO A 123 1.51 1.85 6.52
C PRO A 123 0.03 1.43 6.46
N ILE A 124 -0.27 0.40 5.66
CA ILE A 124 -1.65 -0.09 5.45
C ILE A 124 -1.81 -1.51 5.99
N ASN A 125 -3.01 -1.83 6.47
CA ASN A 125 -3.38 -3.18 6.88
C ASN A 125 -4.00 -3.98 5.70
N THR A 126 -4.28 -5.26 5.94
CA THR A 126 -4.84 -6.18 4.93
C THR A 126 -6.20 -5.70 4.38
N HIS A 127 -7.04 -5.08 5.21
CA HIS A 127 -8.35 -4.59 4.79
C HIS A 127 -8.24 -3.35 3.90
N THR A 128 -7.39 -2.39 4.26
CA THR A 128 -7.10 -1.22 3.41
C THR A 128 -6.48 -1.66 2.08
N LEU A 129 -5.53 -2.59 2.12
CA LEU A 129 -4.92 -3.17 0.93
C LEU A 129 -5.96 -3.83 0.01
N ALA A 130 -6.85 -4.66 0.56
CA ALA A 130 -7.94 -5.27 -0.20
C ALA A 130 -8.91 -4.22 -0.75
N SER A 131 -9.26 -3.21 0.05
CA SER A 131 -10.15 -2.13 -0.37
C SER A 131 -9.63 -1.40 -1.62
N LEU A 132 -8.33 -1.09 -1.63
CA LEU A 132 -7.67 -0.36 -2.72
C LEU A 132 -7.42 -1.23 -3.96
N LEU A 133 -7.20 -2.54 -3.79
CA LEU A 133 -6.96 -3.47 -4.89
C LEU A 133 -8.23 -4.13 -5.46
N SER A 134 -9.37 -4.01 -4.77
CA SER A 134 -10.64 -4.59 -5.20
C SER A 134 -11.17 -3.94 -6.48
N PRO A 135 -11.39 -4.71 -7.55
CA PRO A 135 -12.17 -4.26 -8.70
C PRO A 135 -13.59 -3.88 -8.30
N ASP A 136 -14.27 -3.13 -9.16
CA ASP A 136 -15.68 -2.81 -8.97
C ASP A 136 -16.53 -4.08 -8.96
N GLY A 137 -17.48 -4.17 -8.01
CA GLY A 137 -18.34 -5.35 -7.84
C GLY A 137 -17.72 -6.54 -7.12
N VAL A 138 -16.42 -6.49 -6.74
CA VAL A 138 -15.77 -7.55 -5.96
C VAL A 138 -15.86 -7.25 -4.47
N GLU A 139 -16.33 -8.22 -3.69
CA GLU A 139 -16.40 -8.12 -2.24
C GLU A 139 -14.98 -8.01 -1.63
N GLN A 140 -14.74 -6.92 -0.89
CA GLN A 140 -13.44 -6.60 -0.29
C GLN A 140 -12.99 -7.65 0.73
N ARG A 141 -13.94 -8.23 1.49
CA ARG A 141 -13.65 -9.27 2.49
C ARG A 141 -13.11 -10.54 1.83
N THR A 142 -13.73 -10.98 0.74
CA THR A 142 -13.26 -12.12 -0.05
C THR A 142 -11.85 -11.87 -0.60
N LEU A 143 -11.56 -10.66 -1.09
CA LEU A 143 -10.21 -10.32 -1.56
C LEU A 143 -9.19 -10.25 -0.40
N ALA A 144 -9.57 -9.75 0.78
CA ALA A 144 -8.70 -9.71 1.95
C ALA A 144 -8.26 -11.12 2.38
N TYR A 145 -9.20 -12.08 2.43
CA TYR A 145 -8.88 -13.48 2.71
C TYR A 145 -7.95 -14.08 1.66
N ARG A 146 -8.21 -13.79 0.38
CA ARG A 146 -7.33 -14.24 -0.71
C ARG A 146 -5.92 -13.67 -0.56
N ILE A 147 -5.78 -12.35 -0.39
CA ILE A 147 -4.49 -11.67 -0.22
C ILE A 147 -3.72 -12.29 0.95
N ARG A 148 -4.38 -12.48 2.10
CA ARG A 148 -3.73 -13.08 3.26
C ARG A 148 -3.30 -14.52 2.99
N GLY A 149 -4.20 -15.37 2.52
CA GLY A 149 -3.97 -16.80 2.37
C GLY A 149 -3.04 -17.17 1.20
N THR A 150 -2.99 -16.35 0.14
CA THR A 150 -2.22 -16.69 -1.07
C THR A 150 -0.97 -15.83 -1.28
N VAL A 151 -0.86 -14.66 -0.64
CA VAL A 151 0.30 -13.76 -0.79
C VAL A 151 1.01 -13.58 0.55
N LEU A 152 0.32 -12.99 1.54
CA LEU A 152 0.97 -12.60 2.79
C LEU A 152 1.44 -13.80 3.62
N ALA A 153 0.68 -14.90 3.64
CA ALA A 153 1.03 -16.13 4.36
C ALA A 153 2.41 -16.68 3.99
N TYR A 154 2.89 -16.42 2.76
CA TYR A 154 4.17 -16.91 2.26
C TYR A 154 5.30 -15.88 2.36
N LEU A 155 5.02 -14.68 2.87
CA LEU A 155 5.96 -13.56 2.95
C LEU A 155 6.32 -13.16 4.38
N GLN A 156 5.96 -13.97 5.39
CA GLN A 156 6.28 -13.73 6.80
C GLN A 156 7.79 -13.59 7.09
N ALA A 157 8.64 -14.15 6.22
CA ALA A 157 10.10 -14.01 6.32
C ALA A 157 10.60 -12.58 6.01
N VAL A 158 9.81 -11.76 5.31
CA VAL A 158 10.15 -10.39 4.89
C VAL A 158 9.11 -9.35 5.31
N LEU A 159 7.94 -9.79 5.77
CA LEU A 159 6.83 -8.95 6.21
C LEU A 159 6.41 -9.29 7.65
N ILE A 160 6.20 -8.27 8.45
CA ILE A 160 5.42 -8.34 9.69
C ILE A 160 3.95 -8.21 9.29
N ILE A 161 3.17 -9.26 9.58
CA ILE A 161 1.76 -9.37 9.20
C ILE A 161 0.93 -9.59 10.47
N PRO A 162 0.18 -8.58 10.92
CA PRO A 162 -0.68 -8.70 12.11
C PRO A 162 -1.85 -9.68 11.91
N ASP A 163 -2.35 -10.26 12.99
CA ASP A 163 -3.46 -11.23 12.93
C ASP A 163 -4.83 -10.59 12.63
N ILE A 164 -5.66 -11.34 11.91
CA ILE A 164 -7.01 -10.88 11.50
C ILE A 164 -7.92 -10.78 12.73
N GLU A 165 -7.87 -11.74 13.66
CA GLU A 165 -8.86 -11.86 14.74
C GLU A 165 -8.81 -10.67 15.72
N THR A 166 -7.65 -10.03 15.89
CA THR A 166 -7.53 -8.80 16.69
C THR A 166 -7.94 -7.54 15.92
N SER A 167 -8.20 -7.64 14.62
CA SER A 167 -8.31 -6.53 13.67
C SER A 167 -9.71 -6.35 13.06
N GLU A 168 -10.63 -7.31 13.24
CA GLU A 168 -11.98 -7.21 12.66
C GLU A 168 -12.87 -6.16 13.35
N VAL A 169 -12.49 -5.70 14.54
CA VAL A 169 -13.36 -4.88 15.41
C VAL A 169 -12.90 -3.42 15.53
N THR A 170 -11.68 -3.09 15.09
CA THR A 170 -11.13 -1.73 15.29
C THR A 170 -10.46 -1.18 14.04
N GLN A 171 -10.66 0.12 13.79
CA GLN A 171 -9.87 0.87 12.78
C GLN A 171 -8.36 0.89 13.13
N ASP A 172 -7.99 0.42 14.31
CA ASP A 172 -6.63 0.26 14.84
C ASP A 172 -5.93 -1.05 14.39
N ALA A 173 -6.45 -1.71 13.35
CA ALA A 173 -5.81 -2.87 12.75
C ALA A 173 -4.35 -2.54 12.36
N HIS A 174 -3.41 -3.20 13.03
CA HIS A 174 -1.98 -2.96 12.84
C HIS A 174 -1.56 -3.10 11.37
N PRO A 175 -0.65 -2.25 10.88
CA PRO A 175 -0.26 -2.26 9.47
C PRO A 175 0.70 -3.40 9.15
N ILE A 176 0.69 -3.81 7.87
CA ILE A 176 1.71 -4.69 7.31
C ILE A 176 2.99 -3.87 7.15
N ARG A 177 4.14 -4.44 7.55
CA ARG A 177 5.43 -3.75 7.48
C ARG A 177 6.50 -4.65 6.88
N PHE A 178 7.38 -4.08 6.07
CA PHE A 178 8.62 -4.75 5.69
C PHE A 178 9.53 -4.89 6.91
N ILE A 179 10.16 -6.05 7.07
CA ILE A 179 11.15 -6.29 8.13
C ILE A 179 12.40 -5.44 7.89
N HIS A 180 12.80 -5.29 6.63
CA HIS A 180 13.98 -4.51 6.25
C HIS A 180 13.83 -3.83 4.90
N THR A 181 14.38 -2.62 4.76
CA THR A 181 14.29 -1.80 3.54
C THR A 181 14.99 -2.44 2.35
N SER A 182 16.04 -3.24 2.56
CA SER A 182 16.76 -3.91 1.47
C SER A 182 15.91 -4.86 0.63
N PHE A 183 14.78 -5.34 1.16
CA PHE A 183 13.82 -6.11 0.35
C PHE A 183 13.06 -5.22 -0.63
N VAL A 184 12.71 -4.00 -0.22
CA VAL A 184 12.12 -2.99 -1.10
C VAL A 184 13.14 -2.57 -2.16
N ASP A 185 14.40 -2.34 -1.77
CA ASP A 185 15.48 -2.01 -2.70
C ASP A 185 15.69 -3.13 -3.72
N TYR A 186 15.64 -4.39 -3.27
CA TYR A 186 15.69 -5.55 -4.17
C TYR A 186 14.54 -5.51 -5.18
N LEU A 187 13.28 -5.40 -4.73
CA LEU A 187 12.09 -5.45 -5.60
C LEU A 187 12.03 -4.32 -6.64
N THR A 188 12.79 -3.25 -6.47
CA THR A 188 12.78 -2.06 -7.33
C THR A 188 14.03 -1.90 -8.18
N ASP A 189 15.06 -2.71 -7.95
CA ASP A 189 16.31 -2.70 -8.71
C ASP A 189 16.35 -3.80 -9.78
N LYS A 190 16.32 -3.39 -11.05
CA LYS A 190 16.38 -4.28 -12.23
C LYS A 190 17.66 -5.11 -12.34
N SER A 191 18.75 -4.68 -11.69
CA SER A 191 20.03 -5.40 -11.70
C SER A 191 20.09 -6.51 -10.65
N ARG A 192 19.18 -6.46 -9.66
CA ARG A 192 19.15 -7.35 -8.51
C ARG A 192 17.97 -8.32 -8.56
N CYS A 193 16.77 -7.82 -8.88
CA CYS A 193 15.55 -8.62 -8.85
C CYS A 193 15.22 -9.30 -10.17
N GLU A 194 14.75 -10.55 -10.06
CA GLU A 194 14.20 -11.30 -11.18
C GLU A 194 13.08 -10.51 -11.90
N PRO A 195 13.06 -10.48 -13.25
CA PRO A 195 12.11 -9.68 -14.02
C PRO A 195 10.63 -9.91 -13.69
N ARG A 196 10.27 -11.13 -13.27
CA ARG A 196 8.87 -11.47 -12.97
C ARG A 196 8.37 -10.80 -11.68
N PHE A 197 9.25 -10.52 -10.74
CA PHE A 197 8.94 -9.88 -9.46
C PHE A 197 9.28 -8.40 -9.41
N LEU A 198 10.11 -7.92 -10.36
CA LEU A 198 10.51 -6.52 -10.46
C LEU A 198 9.29 -5.59 -10.51
N LEU A 199 9.26 -4.60 -9.61
CA LEU A 199 8.20 -3.62 -9.52
C LEU A 199 8.54 -2.39 -10.35
N ASN A 200 7.56 -1.93 -11.14
CA ASN A 200 7.59 -0.63 -11.77
C ASN A 200 6.78 0.33 -10.90
N LEU A 201 7.47 1.24 -10.19
CA LEU A 201 6.86 2.13 -9.21
C LEU A 201 5.79 3.05 -9.80
N ASN A 202 6.01 3.60 -11.00
CA ASN A 202 5.03 4.44 -11.69
C ASN A 202 3.74 3.65 -11.96
N LYS A 203 3.86 2.39 -12.41
CA LYS A 203 2.70 1.50 -12.57
C LYS A 203 2.02 1.17 -11.25
N GLN A 204 2.76 1.05 -10.15
CA GLN A 204 2.14 0.80 -8.84
C GLN A 204 1.39 2.03 -8.33
N HIS A 205 1.95 3.23 -8.55
CA HIS A 205 1.25 4.48 -8.28
C HIS A 205 -0.02 4.64 -9.12
N GLU A 206 0.05 4.30 -10.41
CA GLU A 206 -1.12 4.29 -11.30
C GLU A 206 -2.22 3.35 -10.77
N GLN A 207 -1.88 2.10 -10.42
CA GLN A 207 -2.84 1.15 -9.87
C GLN A 207 -3.47 1.64 -8.56
N LEU A 208 -2.67 2.28 -7.69
CA LEU A 208 -3.19 2.88 -6.47
C LEU A 208 -4.08 4.10 -6.73
N ALA A 209 -3.75 4.95 -7.70
CA ALA A 209 -4.59 6.07 -8.10
C ALA A 209 -5.95 5.57 -8.60
N ILE A 210 -5.96 4.54 -9.45
CA ILE A 210 -7.19 3.85 -9.91
C ILE A 210 -7.99 3.33 -8.71
N GLY A 211 -7.33 2.61 -7.79
CA GLY A 211 -7.96 2.09 -6.57
C GLY A 211 -8.59 3.20 -5.73
N CYS A 212 -7.86 4.29 -5.51
CA CYS A 212 -8.33 5.45 -4.75
C CYS A 212 -9.56 6.08 -5.42
N LEU A 213 -9.51 6.36 -6.73
CA LEU A 213 -10.64 6.94 -7.47
C LEU A 213 -11.87 6.03 -7.43
N ARG A 214 -11.69 4.72 -7.60
CA ARG A 214 -12.79 3.74 -7.46
C ARG A 214 -13.42 3.76 -6.08
N ARG A 215 -12.61 3.86 -5.00
CA ARG A 215 -13.16 3.98 -3.63
C ARG A 215 -13.91 5.28 -3.43
N MET A 216 -13.42 6.38 -4.00
CA MET A 216 -14.06 7.69 -3.89
C MET A 216 -15.39 7.81 -4.66
N ARG A 217 -15.75 6.84 -5.52
CA ARG A 217 -17.12 6.74 -6.06
C ARG A 217 -18.19 6.59 -4.98
N GLY A 218 -17.83 6.08 -3.81
CA GLY A 218 -18.72 5.96 -2.66
C GLY A 218 -19.00 7.29 -1.92
N LEU A 219 -18.27 8.37 -2.25
CA LEU A 219 -18.45 9.67 -1.60
C LEU A 219 -19.81 10.27 -1.92
N LYS A 220 -20.62 10.52 -0.90
CA LYS A 220 -21.89 11.23 -0.98
C LYS A 220 -21.84 12.47 -0.11
N TYR A 221 -22.72 13.42 -0.41
CA TYR A 221 -22.93 14.59 0.44
C TYR A 221 -23.32 14.14 1.87
N ASN A 222 -22.77 14.84 2.87
CA ASN A 222 -22.99 14.61 4.29
C ASN A 222 -22.64 13.17 4.72
N MET A 223 -21.39 12.75 4.49
CA MET A 223 -20.93 11.38 4.73
C MET A 223 -21.17 10.91 6.17
N CYS A 224 -21.03 11.82 7.15
CA CYS A 224 -21.13 11.53 8.59
C CYS A 224 -22.45 12.02 9.22
N ASP A 225 -23.46 12.36 8.40
CA ASP A 225 -24.79 12.80 8.85
C ASP A 225 -24.74 13.93 9.89
N LEU A 226 -23.92 14.95 9.61
CA LEU A 226 -23.73 16.11 10.49
C LEU A 226 -24.85 17.13 10.29
N ASP A 227 -25.12 17.89 11.36
CA ASP A 227 -25.93 19.10 11.29
C ASP A 227 -25.15 20.18 10.51
N PRO A 228 -25.66 20.67 9.37
CA PRO A 228 -24.96 21.64 8.53
C PRO A 228 -24.77 23.01 9.19
N SER A 229 -25.46 23.29 10.30
CA SER A 229 -25.33 24.53 11.07
C SER A 229 -24.16 24.52 12.06
N ARG A 230 -23.53 23.37 12.30
CA ARG A 230 -22.45 23.19 13.27
C ARG A 230 -21.09 23.08 12.61
N LEU A 231 -20.08 23.59 13.30
CA LEU A 231 -18.68 23.33 12.93
C LEU A 231 -18.29 21.90 13.32
N ASN A 232 -17.36 21.28 12.58
CA ASN A 232 -16.82 19.96 12.94
C ASN A 232 -16.32 19.93 14.39
N SER A 233 -15.65 20.99 14.85
CA SER A 233 -15.16 21.13 16.23
C SER A 233 -16.25 21.19 17.30
N GLU A 234 -17.49 21.47 16.90
CA GLU A 234 -18.63 21.53 17.82
C GLU A 234 -19.31 20.18 17.97
N VAL A 235 -19.00 19.19 17.13
CA VAL A 235 -19.63 17.86 17.14
C VAL A 235 -18.87 16.93 18.08
N GLU A 236 -19.42 16.67 19.28
CA GLU A 236 -18.77 15.88 20.33
C GLU A 236 -18.46 14.43 19.92
N ASP A 237 -19.32 13.81 19.09
CA ASP A 237 -19.20 12.42 18.63
C ASP A 237 -18.59 12.29 17.23
N LEU A 238 -17.95 13.36 16.70
CA LEU A 238 -17.43 13.41 15.32
C LEU A 238 -16.49 12.24 15.00
N GLU A 239 -15.54 11.98 15.89
CA GLU A 239 -14.55 10.90 15.73
C GLU A 239 -15.23 9.53 15.60
N GLN A 240 -16.30 9.29 16.36
CA GLN A 240 -17.06 8.04 16.25
C GLN A 240 -17.81 7.96 14.92
N ARG A 241 -18.43 9.06 14.47
CA ARG A 241 -19.11 9.12 13.18
C ARG A 241 -18.16 8.90 12.01
N ILE A 242 -16.95 9.47 12.06
CA ILE A 242 -15.88 9.22 11.09
C ILE A 242 -15.55 7.72 11.06
N ARG A 243 -15.40 7.09 12.23
CA ARG A 243 -15.12 5.65 12.31
C ARG A 243 -16.23 4.80 11.69
N ASP A 244 -17.48 5.18 11.91
CA ASP A 244 -18.65 4.42 11.47
C ASP A 244 -18.95 4.59 9.97
N HIS A 245 -18.64 5.76 9.40
CA HIS A 245 -19.00 6.11 8.02
C HIS A 245 -17.84 6.08 7.03
N LEU A 246 -16.61 6.32 7.49
CA LEU A 246 -15.42 6.38 6.64
C LEU A 246 -14.54 5.15 6.88
N SER A 247 -14.63 4.17 5.98
CA SER A 247 -13.73 3.01 6.00
C SER A 247 -12.26 3.43 5.88
N PRO A 248 -11.30 2.70 6.49
CA PRO A 248 -9.87 3.00 6.37
C PRO A 248 -9.37 3.09 4.91
N GLY A 249 -9.94 2.28 4.00
CA GLY A 249 -9.64 2.35 2.58
C GLY A 249 -10.10 3.65 1.92
N LEU A 250 -11.27 4.17 2.30
CA LEU A 250 -11.78 5.45 1.80
C LEU A 250 -11.00 6.63 2.38
N GLN A 251 -10.66 6.59 3.67
CA GLN A 251 -9.80 7.59 4.30
C GLN A 251 -8.43 7.66 3.60
N TYR A 252 -7.78 6.51 3.39
CA TYR A 252 -6.54 6.44 2.63
C TYR A 252 -6.70 7.04 1.22
N ALA A 253 -7.76 6.64 0.51
CA ALA A 253 -8.02 7.11 -0.85
C ALA A 253 -8.13 8.63 -0.92
N CYS A 254 -8.91 9.24 -0.01
CA CYS A 254 -9.08 10.68 0.04
C CYS A 254 -7.78 11.40 0.39
N ALA A 255 -7.00 10.86 1.33
CA ALA A 255 -5.77 11.49 1.82
C ALA A 255 -4.57 11.34 0.87
N GLN A 256 -4.55 10.33 -0.01
CA GLN A 256 -3.34 9.97 -0.78
C GLN A 256 -3.51 10.05 -2.31
N ILE A 257 -4.71 10.36 -2.82
CA ILE A 257 -4.95 10.40 -4.27
C ILE A 257 -4.00 11.35 -5.02
N SER A 258 -3.78 12.57 -4.52
CA SER A 258 -2.97 13.57 -5.23
C SER A 258 -1.52 13.11 -5.40
N VAL A 259 -0.98 12.43 -4.38
CA VAL A 259 0.36 11.87 -4.40
C VAL A 259 0.49 10.79 -5.46
N HIS A 260 -0.45 9.84 -5.49
CA HIS A 260 -0.40 8.74 -6.45
C HIS A 260 -0.63 9.22 -7.88
N LEU A 261 -1.53 10.19 -8.09
CA LEU A 261 -1.71 10.85 -9.39
C LEU A 261 -0.41 11.52 -9.84
N SER A 262 0.28 12.26 -8.99
CA SER A 262 1.52 12.97 -9.37
C SER A 262 2.65 12.07 -9.86
N GLN A 263 2.60 10.77 -9.53
CA GLN A 263 3.59 9.76 -9.93
C GLN A 263 3.09 8.86 -11.06
N THR A 264 1.84 9.05 -11.49
CA THR A 264 1.21 8.28 -12.56
C THR A 264 1.59 8.86 -13.92
N SER A 265 1.95 7.98 -14.87
CA SER A 265 2.24 8.39 -16.25
C SER A 265 1.00 8.91 -16.99
N ALA A 266 1.24 9.82 -17.93
CA ALA A 266 0.23 10.48 -18.78
C ALA A 266 -0.72 9.53 -19.53
N ASP A 267 -0.25 8.33 -19.87
CA ASP A 267 -0.90 7.48 -20.85
C ASP A 267 -2.04 6.60 -20.30
N SER A 268 -2.32 6.67 -18.98
CA SER A 268 -3.36 5.83 -18.38
C SER A 268 -4.77 6.34 -18.71
N ALA A 269 -5.38 5.74 -19.74
CA ALA A 269 -6.75 6.04 -20.15
C ALA A 269 -7.78 5.78 -19.03
N GLU A 270 -7.52 4.78 -18.18
CA GLU A 270 -8.40 4.43 -17.07
C GLU A 270 -8.36 5.50 -15.97
N VAL A 271 -7.16 5.98 -15.58
CA VAL A 271 -7.03 7.08 -14.60
C VAL A 271 -7.70 8.33 -15.13
N ARG A 272 -7.51 8.66 -16.42
CA ARG A 272 -8.17 9.80 -17.07
C ARG A 272 -9.69 9.74 -16.95
N SER A 273 -10.30 8.62 -17.33
CA SER A 273 -11.76 8.44 -17.23
C SER A 273 -12.28 8.52 -15.80
N LEU A 274 -11.58 7.92 -14.84
CA LEU A 274 -11.95 7.96 -13.42
C LEU A 274 -11.80 9.37 -12.82
N MET A 275 -10.82 10.14 -13.28
CA MET A 275 -10.58 11.50 -12.82
C MET A 275 -11.63 12.48 -13.34
N GLU A 276 -12.08 12.32 -14.59
CA GLU A 276 -13.22 13.06 -15.14
C GLU A 276 -14.49 12.82 -14.32
N GLU A 277 -14.82 11.55 -14.04
CA GLU A 277 -15.97 11.20 -13.18
C GLU A 277 -15.84 11.81 -11.77
N PHE A 278 -14.65 11.72 -11.17
CA PHE A 278 -14.39 12.27 -9.85
C PHE A 278 -14.59 13.79 -9.82
N ALA A 279 -14.04 14.50 -10.80
CA ALA A 279 -14.13 15.95 -10.88
C ALA A 279 -15.58 16.44 -11.04
N GLU A 280 -16.37 15.75 -11.87
CA GLU A 280 -17.75 16.13 -12.13
C GLU A 280 -18.69 15.82 -10.96
N VAL A 281 -18.48 14.71 -10.25
CA VAL A 281 -19.49 14.16 -9.33
C VAL A 281 -19.04 14.14 -7.87
N ARG A 282 -17.74 14.02 -7.60
CA ARG A 282 -17.22 13.68 -6.26
C ARG A 282 -16.34 14.76 -5.62
N LEU A 283 -15.89 15.77 -6.37
CA LEU A 283 -14.94 16.77 -5.89
C LEU A 283 -15.38 17.47 -4.59
N LEU A 284 -16.63 17.94 -4.51
CA LEU A 284 -17.13 18.63 -3.32
C LEU A 284 -17.25 17.69 -2.11
N ASN A 285 -17.72 16.46 -2.34
CA ASN A 285 -17.82 15.44 -1.29
C ASN A 285 -16.44 15.00 -0.79
N TRP A 286 -15.41 15.04 -1.65
CA TRP A 286 -14.04 14.80 -1.25
C TRP A 286 -13.49 15.92 -0.35
N LEU A 287 -13.78 17.18 -0.67
CA LEU A 287 -13.40 18.31 0.20
C LEU A 287 -14.12 18.25 1.56
N GLU A 288 -15.39 17.83 1.57
CA GLU A 288 -16.12 17.56 2.81
C GLU A 288 -15.39 16.49 3.64
N VAL A 289 -15.02 15.36 3.05
CA VAL A 289 -14.28 14.29 3.75
C VAL A 289 -12.91 14.75 4.23
N LEU A 290 -12.16 15.52 3.44
CA LEU A 290 -10.90 16.11 3.91
C LEU A 290 -11.12 17.06 5.09
N SER A 291 -12.24 17.79 5.13
CA SER A 291 -12.61 18.62 6.27
C SER A 291 -12.92 17.78 7.51
N LEU A 292 -13.66 16.69 7.36
CA LEU A 292 -13.93 15.72 8.44
C LEU A 292 -12.63 15.13 9.00
N MET A 293 -11.66 14.85 8.13
CA MET A 293 -10.34 14.32 8.51
C MET A 293 -9.36 15.39 9.03
N GLY A 294 -9.77 16.66 9.16
CA GLY A 294 -8.90 17.75 9.61
C GLY A 294 -7.80 18.14 8.60
N MET A 295 -7.97 17.81 7.32
CA MET A 295 -7.00 17.99 6.24
C MET A 295 -7.27 19.22 5.36
N VAL A 296 -8.11 20.17 5.80
CA VAL A 296 -8.48 21.37 5.01
C VAL A 296 -7.26 22.18 4.56
N SER A 297 -6.26 22.34 5.43
CA SER A 297 -5.03 23.08 5.11
C SER A 297 -4.21 22.44 3.99
N GLN A 298 -4.36 21.13 3.77
CA GLN A 298 -3.69 20.36 2.73
C GLN A 298 -4.53 20.28 1.45
N ALA A 299 -5.86 20.40 1.57
CA ALA A 299 -6.82 20.19 0.49
C ALA A 299 -6.52 21.05 -0.75
N VAL A 300 -6.11 22.32 -0.56
CA VAL A 300 -5.74 23.22 -1.68
C VAL A 300 -4.53 22.68 -2.44
N GLY A 301 -3.47 22.30 -1.73
CA GLY A 301 -2.26 21.76 -2.36
C GLY A 301 -2.54 20.44 -3.09
N MET A 302 -3.38 19.58 -2.51
CA MET A 302 -3.81 18.31 -3.12
C MET A 302 -4.67 18.54 -4.37
N ALA A 303 -5.59 19.50 -4.32
CA ALA A 303 -6.41 19.89 -5.47
C ALA A 303 -5.55 20.47 -6.59
N SER A 304 -4.66 21.43 -6.30
CA SER A 304 -3.76 22.02 -7.30
C SER A 304 -2.80 21.01 -7.91
N GLN A 305 -2.29 20.05 -7.12
CA GLN A 305 -1.46 18.96 -7.63
C GLN A 305 -2.26 18.07 -8.60
N SER A 306 -3.50 17.74 -8.26
CA SER A 306 -4.38 16.91 -9.10
C SER A 306 -4.79 17.66 -10.38
N GLU A 307 -5.10 18.95 -10.28
CA GLU A 307 -5.39 19.85 -11.41
C GLU A 307 -4.20 19.98 -12.36
N SER A 308 -2.98 20.15 -11.82
CA SER A 308 -1.76 20.19 -12.63
C SER A 308 -1.57 18.90 -13.42
N TRP A 309 -1.82 17.75 -12.79
CA TRP A 309 -1.78 16.46 -13.48
C TRP A 309 -2.86 16.39 -14.56
N VAL A 310 -4.09 16.81 -14.28
CA VAL A 310 -5.18 16.87 -15.27
C VAL A 310 -4.78 17.74 -16.46
N LYS A 311 -4.29 18.96 -16.25
CA LYS A 311 -3.90 19.88 -17.33
C LYS A 311 -2.80 19.30 -18.22
N GLN A 312 -1.80 18.67 -17.62
CA GLN A 312 -0.68 18.08 -18.35
C GLN A 312 -1.09 16.85 -19.19
N ASN A 313 -2.12 16.11 -18.76
CA ASN A 313 -2.41 14.77 -19.29
C ASN A 313 -3.77 14.62 -19.98
N LEU A 314 -4.75 15.48 -19.69
CA LEU A 314 -6.07 15.48 -20.34
C LEU A 314 -6.19 16.57 -21.42
N TYR A 315 -5.43 17.66 -21.32
CA TYR A 315 -5.49 18.80 -22.24
C TYR A 315 -4.08 19.27 -22.68
N PRO A 316 -3.29 18.46 -23.39
CA PRO A 316 -1.90 18.79 -23.72
C PRO A 316 -1.72 19.92 -24.76
N ASP A 317 -2.79 20.56 -25.27
CA ASP A 317 -2.74 21.54 -26.35
C ASP A 317 -2.81 23.00 -25.85
N PRO A 318 -1.91 23.93 -26.27
CA PRO A 318 -1.76 25.25 -25.62
C PRO A 318 -2.80 26.34 -25.97
N ILE A 319 -3.92 26.05 -26.66
CA ILE A 319 -4.72 27.11 -27.31
C ILE A 319 -6.13 27.33 -26.72
N ALA A 320 -6.56 26.63 -25.67
CA ALA A 320 -7.88 26.91 -25.10
C ALA A 320 -7.99 26.71 -23.58
N LEU A 321 -7.14 27.39 -22.82
CA LEU A 321 -7.39 27.59 -21.39
C LEU A 321 -7.25 29.08 -21.08
N VAL A 322 -8.41 29.75 -21.03
CA VAL A 322 -8.56 31.01 -20.28
C VAL A 322 -8.13 30.69 -18.84
N PRO A 323 -7.26 31.50 -18.21
CA PRO A 323 -6.76 31.19 -16.87
C PRO A 323 -7.90 31.30 -15.85
N SER A 324 -8.53 30.17 -15.51
CA SER A 324 -9.34 30.06 -14.29
C SER A 324 -8.40 29.67 -13.15
N SER A 325 -7.71 30.67 -12.61
CA SER A 325 -7.21 30.64 -11.25
C SER A 325 -8.38 30.31 -10.30
N ILE A 326 -8.12 29.46 -9.29
CA ILE A 326 -8.97 29.32 -8.09
C ILE A 326 -9.45 30.73 -7.71
N PRO A 327 -10.77 30.99 -7.62
CA PRO A 327 -11.25 32.33 -7.35
C PRO A 327 -10.57 32.85 -6.08
N ALA A 328 -10.05 34.08 -6.12
CA ALA A 328 -9.27 34.67 -5.02
C ALA A 328 -10.02 34.68 -3.67
N SER A 329 -11.34 34.50 -3.70
CA SER A 329 -12.19 34.30 -2.52
C SER A 329 -11.93 32.99 -1.77
N LEU A 330 -11.51 31.92 -2.46
CA LEU A 330 -11.09 30.65 -1.84
C LEU A 330 -9.66 30.74 -1.31
N SER A 331 -8.74 31.38 -2.03
CA SER A 331 -7.34 31.50 -1.59
C SER A 331 -7.16 32.40 -0.36
N HIS A 332 -7.96 33.48 -0.24
CA HIS A 332 -7.96 34.32 0.97
C HIS A 332 -8.60 33.64 2.18
N SER A 333 -9.59 32.78 1.97
CA SER A 333 -10.20 31.96 3.04
C SER A 333 -9.29 30.83 3.53
N LEU A 334 -8.36 30.37 2.71
CA LEU A 334 -7.51 29.21 3.01
C LEU A 334 -6.12 29.59 3.54
N ASN A 335 -5.70 30.86 3.40
CA ASN A 335 -4.36 31.36 3.78
C ASN A 335 -4.32 32.24 5.05
N SER A 336 -5.39 32.31 5.86
CA SER A 336 -5.33 33.01 7.15
C SER A 336 -4.87 32.05 8.26
N PRO A 337 -3.89 32.41 9.10
CA PRO A 337 -3.42 31.55 10.20
C PRO A 337 -4.48 31.34 11.32
N HIS A 338 -5.68 31.92 11.17
CA HIS A 338 -6.84 31.70 12.03
C HIS A 338 -8.16 31.42 11.27
N SER A 339 -8.12 31.07 9.97
CA SER A 339 -9.35 30.72 9.25
C SER A 339 -9.77 29.26 9.49
N HIS A 340 -10.65 29.07 10.47
CA HIS A 340 -11.55 27.92 10.53
C HIS A 340 -12.57 28.07 9.39
N LEU A 341 -12.23 27.58 8.20
CA LEU A 341 -13.19 27.51 7.10
C LEU A 341 -13.70 26.09 6.91
N THR A 342 -14.91 25.87 7.38
CA THR A 342 -15.83 24.86 6.85
C THR A 342 -16.34 25.38 5.51
N ILE A 343 -16.31 24.55 4.45
CA ILE A 343 -17.08 24.86 3.23
C ILE A 343 -18.55 24.80 3.65
N PRO A 344 -19.32 25.91 3.64
CA PRO A 344 -20.71 25.87 4.04
C PRO A 344 -21.47 24.93 3.11
N VAL A 345 -22.33 24.11 3.71
CA VAL A 345 -23.18 23.12 3.06
C VAL A 345 -24.07 23.69 1.93
N HIS A 346 -24.28 25.00 1.86
CA HIS A 346 -25.05 25.62 0.79
C HIS A 346 -24.17 26.14 -0.35
N LEU A 347 -23.80 25.26 -1.27
CA LEU A 347 -23.46 25.64 -2.66
C LEU A 347 -24.42 25.03 -3.69
N SER A 348 -25.50 24.35 -3.28
CA SER A 348 -26.52 23.80 -4.19
C SER A 348 -27.76 24.69 -4.38
N ASP A 349 -28.05 25.65 -3.49
CA ASP A 349 -29.43 26.19 -3.36
C ASP A 349 -29.68 27.57 -3.97
N ASN A 350 -28.86 28.01 -4.94
CA ASN A 350 -29.19 29.18 -5.75
C ASN A 350 -29.39 28.81 -7.23
N MET A 351 -30.52 28.16 -7.52
CA MET A 351 -31.14 28.17 -8.85
C MET A 351 -32.65 28.42 -8.67
N PRO A 352 -33.23 29.49 -9.25
CA PRO A 352 -34.64 29.77 -9.10
C PRO A 352 -35.49 28.88 -10.00
N GLY A 353 -36.55 28.32 -9.41
CA GLY A 353 -37.91 28.29 -9.96
C GLY A 353 -38.17 27.40 -11.19
N SER A 354 -38.93 26.34 -10.93
CA SER A 354 -39.66 25.52 -11.91
C SER A 354 -40.63 26.32 -12.78
N GLU A 355 -40.65 26.06 -14.09
CA GLU A 355 -41.88 25.88 -14.88
C GLU A 355 -41.57 25.34 -16.30
N GLY A 356 -42.28 24.27 -16.68
CA GLY A 356 -42.78 24.02 -18.03
C GLY A 356 -41.83 23.94 -19.24
N SER A 357 -41.62 22.69 -19.70
CA SER A 357 -41.46 22.30 -21.11
C SER A 357 -40.11 22.52 -21.83
N ALA A 358 -39.91 21.63 -22.82
CA ALA A 358 -38.85 21.57 -23.82
C ALA A 358 -37.53 20.85 -23.46
N VAL A 359 -37.44 19.66 -24.05
CA VAL A 359 -36.26 18.83 -24.32
C VAL A 359 -35.15 19.65 -25.00
N VAL A 360 -33.89 19.21 -24.79
CA VAL A 360 -32.62 19.65 -25.41
C VAL A 360 -31.87 20.77 -24.68
N GLY A 361 -30.73 20.40 -24.11
CA GLY A 361 -29.57 21.30 -24.00
C GLY A 361 -29.34 22.00 -22.66
N LYS A 362 -28.94 21.27 -21.61
CA LYS A 362 -28.19 21.84 -20.48
C LYS A 362 -27.08 20.89 -19.99
N ARG A 363 -26.14 20.57 -20.89
CA ARG A 363 -24.79 20.08 -20.58
C ARG A 363 -23.81 21.24 -20.76
N ALA A 364 -23.72 22.14 -19.77
CA ALA A 364 -22.64 23.13 -19.68
C ALA A 364 -22.79 23.90 -18.36
N LYS A 365 -22.07 23.50 -17.31
CA LYS A 365 -21.64 24.36 -16.18
C LYS A 365 -20.78 23.61 -15.13
N VAL A 366 -19.88 22.74 -15.56
CA VAL A 366 -18.71 22.30 -14.75
C VAL A 366 -17.47 22.25 -15.65
N LYS A 367 -17.32 23.26 -16.52
CA LYS A 367 -16.11 23.46 -17.36
C LYS A 367 -15.27 24.65 -16.91
N HIS A 368 -15.62 25.27 -15.77
CA HIS A 368 -14.95 26.49 -15.27
C HIS A 368 -14.32 26.32 -13.89
N PHE A 369 -14.16 25.07 -13.41
CA PHE A 369 -13.53 24.77 -12.12
C PHE A 369 -12.34 23.81 -12.23
N LEU A 370 -11.87 23.52 -13.45
CA LEU A 370 -10.64 22.77 -13.72
C LEU A 370 -9.84 23.45 -14.82
#